data_AF-A0A938YMG9-F1
#
_entry.id   AF-A0A938YMG9-F1
#
_cell.length_a   1.000
_cell.length_b   1.000
_cell.length_c   1.000
_cell.angle_alpha   90.00
_cell.angle_beta   90.00
_cell.angle_gamma   90.00
#
_symmetry.space_group_name_H-M   'P 1'
#
loop_
_entity.id
_entity.type
_entity.pdbx_description
1 polymer ?
#
loop_
_entity_poly.entity_id
_entity_poly.type
_entity_poly.pdbx_seq_one_letter_code
_entity_poly.pdbx_strand_id
1 'polypeptide(L)'
;MSAPESPSVRERRLAHELREARVQAGFPAGEVARLLGWSASKVSRIETGRIGISGADLDAVLAVYALSPEHAAHLRRLAPSARTRGWWDAHAESLSPGYAGLLRLEAGSSELRTYCAVLPHALLMTPEYVRRVVGATWQVPSPAETDRRIRVCLRRQEVLPGPDGGPGPNGLTVRAVIDEAVLRRAVGGDDPAADRAVRRGQLRHLLELAARPGVDLRVLPFAAGIPPVSAGSFSVLTSRATARPDVVYLENKTRISFVEADTEVHRYVRDHELLTAMALPRTRSREFLAAVLDEPDDAPELGGEVVEVVGGTRAGT
;
A
#
# COMPACT_ATOMS: atom_id res chain seq x y z
N MET A 1 -24.02 15.32 -7.09
CA MET A 1 -24.19 14.35 -5.99
C MET A 1 -22.97 13.45 -6.01
N SER A 2 -22.01 13.64 -5.10
CA SER A 2 -20.82 12.77 -5.03
C SER A 2 -21.25 11.34 -4.72
N ALA A 3 -20.67 10.37 -5.44
CA ALA A 3 -20.92 8.96 -5.20
C ALA A 3 -20.66 8.63 -3.71
N PRO A 4 -21.51 7.81 -3.06
CA PRO A 4 -21.29 7.43 -1.67
C PRO A 4 -19.90 6.77 -1.55
N GLU A 5 -19.06 7.31 -0.67
CA GLU A 5 -17.74 6.76 -0.38
C GLU A 5 -17.83 5.28 -0.06
N SER A 6 -17.10 4.45 -0.80
CA SER A 6 -16.98 3.03 -0.46
C SER A 6 -16.16 2.88 0.83
N PRO A 7 -16.62 2.11 1.82
CA PRO A 7 -15.89 1.84 3.05
C PRO A 7 -14.59 1.09 2.75
N SER A 8 -13.55 1.41 3.51
CA SER A 8 -12.31 0.64 3.51
C SER A 8 -12.54 -0.80 4.00
N VAL A 9 -11.58 -1.67 3.71
CA VAL A 9 -11.50 -3.05 4.20
C VAL A 9 -11.75 -3.12 5.72
N ARG A 10 -11.01 -2.33 6.50
CA ARG A 10 -11.10 -2.32 7.97
C ARG A 10 -12.46 -1.84 8.47
N GLU A 11 -13.07 -0.85 7.81
CA GLU A 11 -14.42 -0.38 8.15
C GLU A 11 -15.49 -1.45 7.88
N ARG A 12 -15.36 -2.22 6.80
CA ARG A 12 -16.26 -3.36 6.53
C ARG A 12 -16.09 -4.47 7.57
N ARG A 13 -14.84 -4.76 7.98
CA ARG A 13 -14.55 -5.73 9.04
C ARG A 13 -15.20 -5.30 10.37
N LEU A 14 -15.00 -4.06 10.79
CA LEU A 14 -15.66 -3.52 11.99
C LEU A 14 -17.19 -3.63 11.90
N ALA A 15 -17.78 -3.24 10.77
CA ALA A 15 -19.22 -3.32 10.55
C ALA A 15 -19.76 -4.75 10.71
N HIS A 16 -19.05 -5.73 10.14
CA HIS A 16 -19.38 -7.14 10.27
C HIS A 16 -19.27 -7.62 11.73
N GLU A 17 -18.16 -7.32 12.41
CA GLU A 17 -17.96 -7.75 13.80
C GLU A 17 -18.95 -7.09 14.77
N LEU A 18 -19.34 -5.83 14.52
CA LEU A 18 -20.42 -5.18 15.29
C LEU A 18 -21.76 -5.88 15.11
N ARG A 19 -22.08 -6.31 13.89
CA ARG A 19 -23.31 -7.05 13.61
C ARG A 19 -23.30 -8.41 14.30
N GLU A 20 -22.18 -9.14 14.25
CA GLU A 20 -22.03 -10.42 14.94
C GLU A 20 -22.17 -10.25 16.46
N ALA A 21 -21.50 -9.24 17.04
CA ALA A 21 -21.60 -8.93 18.45
C ALA A 21 -23.05 -8.59 18.88
N ARG A 22 -23.79 -7.85 18.04
CA ARG A 22 -25.21 -7.57 18.29
C ARG A 22 -26.05 -8.85 18.33
N VAL A 23 -25.87 -9.72 17.33
CA VAL A 23 -26.62 -10.98 17.21
C VAL A 23 -26.31 -11.90 18.38
N GLN A 24 -25.05 -12.02 18.78
CA GLN A 24 -24.62 -12.82 19.94
C GLN A 24 -25.17 -12.28 21.26
N ALA A 25 -25.25 -10.95 21.40
CA ALA A 25 -25.87 -10.31 22.56
C ALA A 25 -27.42 -10.39 22.55
N GLY A 26 -28.02 -10.95 21.49
CA GLY A 26 -29.47 -11.18 21.41
C GLY A 26 -30.30 -9.93 21.09
N PHE A 27 -29.69 -8.83 20.65
CA PHE A 27 -30.41 -7.57 20.39
C PHE A 27 -30.92 -7.47 18.94
N PRO A 28 -32.23 -7.26 18.72
CA PRO A 28 -32.75 -6.84 17.41
C PRO A 28 -32.22 -5.46 17.03
N ALA A 29 -31.92 -5.23 15.75
CA ALA A 29 -31.41 -3.94 15.27
C ALA A 29 -32.34 -2.74 15.61
N GLY A 30 -33.66 -2.95 15.56
CA GLY A 30 -34.65 -1.94 15.95
C GLY A 30 -34.62 -1.59 17.43
N GLU A 31 -34.30 -2.56 18.30
CA GLU A 31 -34.18 -2.33 19.73
C GLU A 31 -32.92 -1.53 20.05
N VAL A 32 -31.79 -1.85 19.41
CA VAL A 32 -30.55 -1.06 19.53
C VAL A 32 -30.80 0.39 19.09
N ALA A 33 -31.51 0.58 17.96
CA ALA A 33 -31.87 1.90 17.48
C ALA A 33 -32.69 2.68 18.52
N ARG A 34 -33.69 2.03 19.13
CA ARG A 34 -34.51 2.62 20.19
C ARG A 34 -33.69 3.00 21.43
N LEU A 35 -32.83 2.10 21.92
CA LEU A 35 -32.01 2.32 23.11
C LEU A 35 -31.01 3.47 22.93
N LEU A 36 -30.49 3.65 21.72
CA LEU A 36 -29.52 4.70 21.39
C LEU A 36 -30.14 6.00 20.85
N GLY A 37 -31.47 6.06 20.71
CA GLY A 37 -32.14 7.21 20.09
C GLY A 37 -31.79 7.41 18.62
N TRP A 38 -31.45 6.33 17.90
CA TRP A 38 -31.07 6.34 16.49
C TRP A 38 -32.22 5.85 15.61
N SER A 39 -32.12 6.11 14.30
CA SER A 39 -32.97 5.42 13.32
C SER A 39 -32.47 4.00 13.08
N ALA A 40 -33.38 3.06 12.82
CA ALA A 40 -33.01 1.69 12.40
C ALA A 40 -32.14 1.70 11.13
N SER A 41 -32.34 2.70 10.26
CA SER A 41 -31.51 2.96 9.09
C SER A 41 -30.06 3.34 9.44
N LYS A 42 -29.80 4.07 10.54
CA LYS A 42 -28.43 4.35 11.00
C LYS A 42 -27.73 3.06 11.43
N VAL A 43 -28.38 2.24 12.26
CA VAL A 43 -27.83 0.95 12.72
C VAL A 43 -27.52 0.03 11.53
N SER A 44 -28.48 -0.14 10.62
CA SER A 44 -28.29 -0.96 9.42
C SER A 44 -27.14 -0.45 8.54
N ARG A 45 -27.01 0.87 8.33
CA ARG A 45 -25.92 1.42 7.52
C ARG A 45 -24.55 1.27 8.19
N ILE A 46 -24.47 1.31 9.51
CA ILE A 46 -23.23 1.00 10.26
C ILE A 46 -22.86 -0.46 10.09
N GLU A 47 -23.79 -1.38 10.37
CA GLU A 47 -23.55 -2.84 10.33
C GLU A 47 -23.35 -3.40 8.91
N THR A 48 -23.72 -2.64 7.88
CA THR A 48 -23.44 -2.98 6.48
C THR A 48 -22.22 -2.24 5.93
N GLY A 49 -21.52 -1.46 6.76
CA GLY A 49 -20.35 -0.68 6.38
C GLY A 49 -20.66 0.52 5.47
N ARG A 50 -21.92 0.82 5.17
CA ARG A 50 -22.29 1.98 4.32
C ARG A 50 -21.95 3.31 4.95
N ILE A 51 -21.88 3.38 6.28
CA ILE A 51 -21.33 4.52 7.02
C ILE A 51 -20.40 4.00 8.12
N GLY A 52 -19.30 4.70 8.36
CA GLY A 52 -18.47 4.47 9.54
C GLY A 52 -19.19 4.87 10.83
N ILE A 53 -18.62 4.46 11.96
CA ILE A 53 -19.10 4.77 13.31
C ILE A 53 -18.11 5.71 14.01
N SER A 54 -18.60 6.70 14.76
CA SER A 54 -17.74 7.56 15.57
C SER A 54 -17.30 6.82 16.85
N GLY A 55 -16.22 7.26 17.51
CA GLY A 55 -15.79 6.65 18.78
C GLY A 55 -16.89 6.69 19.85
N ALA A 56 -17.58 7.83 19.99
CA ALA A 56 -18.69 7.97 20.93
C ALA A 56 -19.89 7.07 20.58
N ASP A 57 -20.26 6.99 19.29
CA ASP A 57 -21.32 6.10 18.83
C ASP A 57 -20.94 4.62 19.06
N LEU A 58 -19.66 4.28 18.85
CA LEU A 58 -19.14 2.93 19.11
C LEU A 58 -19.23 2.59 20.58
N ASP A 59 -18.79 3.46 21.48
CA ASP A 59 -18.88 3.24 22.92
C ASP A 59 -20.33 3.03 23.37
N ALA A 60 -21.27 3.80 22.81
CA ALA A 60 -22.69 3.63 23.09
C ALA A 60 -23.21 2.27 22.63
N VAL A 61 -22.83 1.82 21.43
CA VAL A 61 -23.19 0.50 20.89
C VAL A 61 -22.61 -0.64 21.74
N LEU A 62 -21.32 -0.54 22.11
CA LEU A 62 -20.65 -1.54 22.93
C LEU A 62 -21.27 -1.64 24.34
N ALA A 63 -21.72 -0.52 24.89
CA ALA A 63 -22.43 -0.49 26.17
C ALA A 63 -23.79 -1.22 26.09
N VAL A 64 -24.54 -1.05 24.99
CA VAL A 64 -25.81 -1.76 24.77
C VAL A 64 -25.57 -3.27 24.64
N TYR A 65 -24.53 -3.68 23.91
CA TYR A 65 -24.25 -5.11 23.68
C TYR A 65 -23.70 -5.82 24.91
N ALA A 66 -23.32 -5.10 25.97
CA ALA A 66 -22.80 -5.64 27.21
C ALA A 66 -21.64 -6.65 27.01
N LEU A 67 -20.76 -6.36 26.05
CA LEU A 67 -19.64 -7.23 25.71
C LEU A 67 -18.59 -7.29 26.83
N SER A 68 -17.79 -8.36 26.84
CA SER A 68 -16.63 -8.44 27.73
C SER A 68 -15.67 -7.26 27.49
N PRO A 69 -14.94 -6.79 28.53
CA PRO A 69 -13.98 -5.69 28.37
C PRO A 69 -12.95 -5.95 27.26
N GLU A 70 -12.54 -7.21 27.09
CA GLU A 70 -11.60 -7.62 26.05
C GLU A 70 -12.19 -7.47 24.63
N HIS A 71 -13.43 -7.92 24.42
CA HIS A 71 -14.10 -7.83 23.13
C HIS A 71 -14.44 -6.37 22.79
N ALA A 72 -14.92 -5.58 23.76
CA ALA A 72 -15.14 -4.16 23.57
C ALA A 72 -13.82 -3.41 23.24
N ALA A 73 -12.72 -3.75 23.90
CA ALA A 73 -11.41 -3.19 23.59
C ALA A 73 -10.94 -3.60 22.18
N HIS A 74 -11.24 -4.82 21.72
CA HIS A 74 -10.95 -5.27 20.37
C HIS A 74 -11.71 -4.45 19.31
N LEU A 75 -13.02 -4.27 19.46
CA LEU A 75 -13.83 -3.48 18.52
C LEU A 75 -13.43 -2.00 18.51
N ARG A 76 -13.05 -1.43 19.66
CA ARG A 76 -12.43 -0.09 19.73
C ARG A 76 -11.13 0.01 18.95
N ARG A 77 -10.32 -1.05 18.94
CA ARG A 77 -9.11 -1.13 18.10
C ARG A 77 -9.45 -1.29 16.61
N LEU A 78 -10.58 -1.87 16.24
CA LEU A 78 -10.95 -1.95 14.82
C LEU A 78 -11.54 -0.65 14.29
N ALA A 79 -12.10 0.18 15.18
CA ALA A 79 -12.61 1.48 14.82
C ALA A 79 -11.50 2.41 14.34
N PRO A 80 -11.58 2.93 13.10
CA PRO A 80 -10.66 3.97 12.67
C PRO A 80 -10.73 5.12 13.67
N SER A 81 -9.56 5.62 14.08
CA SER A 81 -9.47 6.91 14.77
C SER A 81 -10.27 7.92 13.95
N ALA A 82 -11.41 8.34 14.51
CA ALA A 82 -12.46 9.19 13.95
C ALA A 82 -12.20 9.68 12.52
N ARG A 83 -13.03 9.25 11.53
CA ARG A 83 -13.08 9.71 10.11
C ARG A 83 -12.34 11.04 9.91
N THR A 84 -11.02 10.99 9.84
CA THR A 84 -10.23 12.19 9.72
C THR A 84 -10.27 12.45 8.24
N ARG A 85 -11.01 13.50 7.84
CA ARG A 85 -11.13 13.89 6.44
C ARG A 85 -9.70 14.02 5.90
N GLY A 86 -9.30 13.07 5.08
CA GLY A 86 -7.92 12.95 4.63
C GLY A 86 -7.69 13.86 3.45
N TRP A 87 -6.43 14.19 3.16
CA TRP A 87 -6.09 14.96 1.97
C TRP A 87 -6.59 14.29 0.68
N TRP A 88 -6.74 12.96 0.69
CA TRP A 88 -7.28 12.18 -0.43
C TRP A 88 -8.75 12.48 -0.73
N ASP A 89 -9.53 12.98 0.24
CA ASP A 89 -10.93 13.34 0.02
C ASP A 89 -11.03 14.54 -0.93
N ALA A 90 -10.02 15.43 -0.98
CA ALA A 90 -9.92 16.50 -1.97
C ALA A 90 -9.66 15.99 -3.40
N HIS A 91 -9.24 14.73 -3.54
CA HIS A 91 -9.00 14.07 -4.82
C HIS A 91 -10.02 12.94 -5.10
N ALA A 92 -11.08 12.80 -4.29
CA ALA A 92 -12.01 11.67 -4.35
C ALA A 92 -12.69 11.49 -5.72
N GLU A 93 -12.93 12.57 -6.46
CA GLU A 93 -13.54 12.51 -7.81
C GLU A 93 -12.60 11.96 -8.89
N SER A 94 -11.35 11.69 -8.54
CA SER A 94 -10.32 11.26 -9.49
C SER A 94 -9.49 10.08 -9.09
N LEU A 95 -9.50 9.75 -7.81
CA LEU A 95 -8.92 8.50 -7.36
C LEU A 95 -9.93 7.40 -7.66
N SER A 96 -9.44 6.26 -8.14
CA SER A 96 -10.29 5.08 -8.18
C SER A 96 -10.72 4.74 -6.74
N PRO A 97 -11.92 4.16 -6.55
CA PRO A 97 -12.37 3.76 -5.22
C PRO A 97 -11.37 2.86 -4.48
N GLY A 98 -10.66 1.99 -5.22
CA GLY A 98 -9.60 1.15 -4.67
C GLY A 98 -8.40 1.96 -4.15
N TYR A 99 -7.98 3.01 -4.88
CA TYR A 99 -6.86 3.85 -4.47
C TYR A 99 -7.20 4.71 -3.26
N ALA A 100 -8.41 5.29 -3.21
CA ALA A 100 -8.88 6.00 -2.03
C ALA A 100 -8.95 5.08 -0.79
N GLY A 101 -9.40 3.83 -0.99
CA GLY A 101 -9.39 2.80 0.04
C GLY A 101 -7.97 2.47 0.55
N LEU A 102 -7.00 2.36 -0.36
CA LEU A 102 -5.59 2.15 0.00
C LEU A 102 -5.04 3.29 0.87
N LEU A 103 -5.25 4.55 0.48
CA LEU A 103 -4.76 5.70 1.24
C LEU A 103 -5.32 5.74 2.67
N ARG A 104 -6.59 5.37 2.85
CA ARG A 104 -7.21 5.23 4.18
C ARG A 104 -6.56 4.12 4.99
N LEU A 105 -6.28 2.98 4.36
CA LEU A 105 -5.61 1.86 5.03
C LEU A 105 -4.18 2.25 5.45
N GLU A 106 -3.43 2.94 4.61
CA GLU A 106 -2.09 3.43 4.94
C GLU A 106 -2.12 4.42 6.12
N ALA A 107 -3.06 5.37 6.11
CA ALA A 107 -3.22 6.32 7.21
C ALA A 107 -3.47 5.63 8.56
N GLY A 108 -4.22 4.52 8.56
CA GLY A 108 -4.49 3.69 9.73
C GLY A 108 -3.42 2.65 10.08
N SER A 109 -2.28 2.63 9.38
CA SER A 109 -1.23 1.61 9.58
C SER A 109 0.01 2.16 10.28
N SER A 110 0.65 1.32 11.09
CA SER A 110 1.92 1.63 11.78
C SER A 110 3.14 1.09 11.03
N GLU A 111 2.95 0.10 10.16
CA GLU A 111 4.02 -0.48 9.35
C GLU A 111 3.50 -0.91 7.97
N LEU A 112 4.35 -0.71 6.96
CA LEU A 112 4.22 -1.26 5.62
C LEU A 112 5.39 -2.22 5.38
N ARG A 113 5.09 -3.47 5.02
CA ARG A 113 6.08 -4.44 4.52
C ARG A 113 5.84 -4.65 3.04
N THR A 114 6.84 -4.48 2.20
CA THR A 114 6.66 -4.59 0.75
C THR A 114 7.78 -5.39 0.10
N TYR A 115 7.40 -6.19 -0.89
CA TYR A 115 8.31 -6.82 -1.83
C TYR A 115 8.16 -6.16 -3.19
N CYS A 116 9.27 -5.67 -3.74
CA CYS A 116 9.33 -4.97 -5.01
C CYS A 116 9.97 -5.89 -6.06
N ALA A 117 9.15 -6.62 -6.81
CA ALA A 117 9.59 -7.60 -7.80
C ALA A 117 9.80 -7.00 -9.21
N VAL A 118 9.14 -5.87 -9.52
CA VAL A 118 9.13 -5.29 -10.88
C VAL A 118 9.50 -3.81 -10.88
N LEU A 119 8.98 -3.05 -9.92
CA LEU A 119 9.23 -1.63 -9.74
C LEU A 119 9.43 -1.35 -8.25
N PRO A 120 10.14 -0.25 -7.88
CA PRO A 120 10.15 0.20 -6.50
C PRO A 120 8.72 0.43 -6.00
N HIS A 121 8.50 0.39 -4.69
CA HIS A 121 7.21 0.78 -4.14
C HIS A 121 6.94 2.27 -4.42
N ALA A 122 5.69 2.68 -4.66
CA ALA A 122 5.36 4.08 -5.00
C ALA A 122 5.82 5.09 -3.94
N LEU A 123 5.89 4.68 -2.66
CA LEU A 123 6.43 5.50 -1.58
C LEU A 123 7.94 5.77 -1.71
N LEU A 124 8.67 4.95 -2.46
CA LEU A 124 10.13 4.97 -2.55
C LEU A 124 10.63 5.58 -3.87
N MET A 125 9.74 6.10 -4.72
CA MET A 125 10.08 6.60 -6.05
C MET A 125 10.32 8.11 -6.08
N THR A 126 11.25 8.58 -6.92
CA THR A 126 11.38 10.01 -7.23
C THR A 126 10.25 10.48 -8.15
N PRO A 127 9.94 11.80 -8.18
CA PRO A 127 8.94 12.35 -9.11
C PRO A 127 9.22 11.96 -10.59
N GLU A 128 10.48 11.98 -10.99
CA GLU A 128 10.93 11.65 -12.35
C GLU A 128 10.70 10.17 -12.66
N TYR A 129 10.98 9.28 -11.70
CA TYR A 129 10.73 7.85 -11.85
C TYR A 129 9.22 7.56 -11.93
N VAL A 130 8.40 8.21 -11.08
CA VAL A 130 6.94 8.12 -11.14
C VAL A 130 6.43 8.55 -12.52
N ARG A 131 6.95 9.66 -13.06
CA ARG A 131 6.56 10.15 -14.40
C ARG A 131 6.81 9.10 -15.47
N ARG A 132 7.96 8.42 -15.44
CA ARG A 132 8.27 7.32 -16.38
C ARG A 132 7.33 6.13 -16.20
N VAL A 133 7.08 5.69 -14.97
CA VAL A 133 6.16 4.58 -14.68
C VAL A 133 4.74 4.88 -15.17
N VAL A 134 4.23 6.10 -14.96
CA VAL A 134 2.91 6.53 -15.42
C VAL A 134 2.83 6.58 -16.96
N GLY A 135 3.91 7.02 -17.61
CA GLY A 135 4.00 7.08 -19.07
C GLY A 135 4.22 5.72 -19.74
N ALA A 136 4.82 4.75 -19.04
CA ALA A 136 5.13 3.40 -19.53
C ALA A 136 3.90 2.47 -19.56
N THR A 137 2.73 2.97 -19.98
CA THR A 137 1.49 2.21 -20.07
C THR A 137 0.93 2.29 -21.49
N TRP A 138 0.27 1.22 -21.96
CA TRP A 138 -0.34 1.17 -23.31
C TRP A 138 -1.31 2.32 -23.58
N GLN A 139 -1.97 2.83 -22.55
CA GLN A 139 -2.86 3.99 -22.63
C GLN A 139 -2.19 5.16 -21.92
N VAL A 140 -1.26 5.82 -22.62
CA VAL A 140 -0.51 6.97 -22.11
C VAL A 140 -1.49 8.06 -21.66
N PRO A 141 -1.48 8.46 -20.37
CA PRO A 141 -2.35 9.50 -19.88
C PRO A 141 -2.02 10.86 -20.50
N SER A 142 -2.97 11.79 -20.48
CA SER A 142 -2.68 13.18 -20.86
C SER A 142 -1.65 13.81 -19.89
N PRO A 143 -0.93 14.87 -20.30
CA PRO A 143 0.02 15.55 -19.41
C PRO A 143 -0.61 16.00 -18.09
N ALA A 144 -1.83 16.55 -18.15
CA ALA A 144 -2.57 16.99 -16.96
C ALA A 144 -2.89 15.84 -15.99
N GLU A 145 -3.26 14.67 -16.53
CA GLU A 145 -3.52 13.47 -15.73
C GLU A 145 -2.21 12.89 -15.15
N THR A 146 -1.12 12.93 -15.90
CA THR A 146 0.21 12.53 -15.42
C THR A 146 0.66 13.39 -14.24
N ASP A 147 0.60 14.72 -14.38
CA ASP A 147 0.97 15.66 -13.31
C ASP A 147 0.05 15.51 -12.09
N ARG A 148 -1.22 15.16 -12.28
CA ARG A 148 -2.13 14.82 -11.19
C ARG A 148 -1.68 13.58 -10.44
N ARG A 149 -1.38 12.48 -11.14
CA ARG A 149 -0.92 11.23 -10.51
C ARG A 149 0.40 11.41 -9.77
N ILE A 150 1.33 12.19 -10.34
CA ILE A 150 2.58 12.54 -9.66
C ILE A 150 2.27 13.29 -8.37
N ARG A 151 1.42 14.35 -8.40
CA ARG A 151 1.05 15.09 -7.17
C ARG A 151 0.46 14.19 -6.09
N VAL A 152 -0.43 13.27 -6.46
CA VAL A 152 -1.01 12.29 -5.52
C VAL A 152 0.08 11.38 -4.94
N CYS A 153 1.01 10.90 -5.77
CA CYS A 153 2.12 10.06 -5.31
C CYS A 153 3.03 10.81 -4.32
N LEU A 154 3.43 12.05 -4.66
CA LEU A 154 4.26 12.88 -3.78
C LEU A 154 3.56 13.20 -2.46
N ARG A 155 2.25 13.50 -2.51
CA ARG A 155 1.47 13.73 -1.30
C ARG A 155 1.36 12.47 -0.44
N ARG A 156 1.24 11.29 -1.08
CA ARG A 156 1.26 9.99 -0.40
C ARG A 156 2.62 9.72 0.26
N GLN A 157 3.73 10.16 -0.34
CA GLN A 157 5.09 10.00 0.20
C GLN A 157 5.39 10.84 1.44
N GLU A 158 4.60 11.90 1.72
CA GLU A 158 4.77 12.70 2.94
C GLU A 158 4.57 11.91 4.24
N VAL A 159 4.02 10.69 4.18
CA VAL A 159 3.95 9.77 5.33
C VAL A 159 5.32 9.26 5.76
N LEU A 160 6.33 9.32 4.89
CA LEU A 160 7.67 8.88 5.21
C LEU A 160 8.38 9.86 6.16
N PRO A 161 9.34 9.37 6.96
CA PRO A 161 10.21 10.21 7.77
C PRO A 161 10.88 11.32 6.96
N GLY A 162 10.94 12.52 7.53
CA GLY A 162 11.58 13.68 6.93
C GLY A 162 13.11 13.54 6.85
N PRO A 163 13.80 14.40 6.08
CA PRO A 163 15.26 14.43 6.01
C PRO A 163 15.94 14.75 7.35
N ASP A 164 15.23 15.42 8.24
CA ASP A 164 15.62 15.76 9.62
C ASP A 164 15.61 14.55 10.57
N GLY A 165 15.16 13.39 10.11
CA GLY A 165 15.11 12.15 10.89
C GLY A 165 13.94 12.06 11.87
N GLY A 166 13.03 13.05 11.85
CA GLY A 166 11.78 12.99 12.61
C GLY A 166 10.85 11.90 12.06
N PRO A 167 10.01 11.28 12.92
CA PRO A 167 8.99 10.36 12.44
C PRO A 167 8.05 11.09 11.47
N GLY A 168 7.63 10.40 10.41
CA GLY A 168 6.62 10.95 9.50
C GLY A 168 5.33 11.31 10.27
N PRO A 169 4.44 12.11 9.67
CA PRO A 169 3.25 12.66 10.34
C PRO A 169 2.31 11.58 10.92
N ASN A 170 2.40 10.35 10.44
CA ASN A 170 1.64 9.20 10.94
C ASN A 170 2.54 8.11 11.60
N GLY A 171 3.86 8.32 11.69
CA GLY A 171 4.80 7.34 12.24
C GLY A 171 4.83 5.99 11.49
N LEU A 172 4.45 5.97 10.21
CA LEU A 172 4.51 4.74 9.40
C LEU A 172 5.97 4.31 9.21
N THR A 173 6.28 3.08 9.61
CA THR A 173 7.55 2.43 9.30
C THR A 173 7.44 1.63 8.01
N VAL A 174 8.53 1.54 7.24
CA VAL A 174 8.58 0.83 5.97
C VAL A 174 9.67 -0.22 5.98
N ARG A 175 9.32 -1.47 5.66
CA ARG A 175 10.27 -2.57 5.41
C ARG A 175 10.14 -3.02 3.96
N ALA A 176 11.10 -2.64 3.13
CA ALA A 176 11.12 -2.95 1.72
C ALA A 176 12.20 -3.98 1.40
N VAL A 177 11.82 -5.07 0.74
CA VAL A 177 12.74 -5.95 0.03
C VAL A 177 12.63 -5.64 -1.45
N ILE A 178 13.73 -5.22 -2.06
CA ILE A 178 13.80 -4.83 -3.47
C ILE A 178 14.63 -5.87 -4.21
N ASP A 179 14.04 -6.49 -5.23
CA ASP A 179 14.76 -7.40 -6.11
C ASP A 179 15.83 -6.64 -6.90
N GLU A 180 17.02 -7.23 -7.04
CA GLU A 180 18.13 -6.65 -7.79
C GLU A 180 17.73 -6.25 -9.22
N ALA A 181 16.83 -7.01 -9.87
CA ALA A 181 16.32 -6.68 -11.20
C ALA A 181 15.65 -5.30 -11.24
N VAL A 182 15.00 -4.87 -10.15
CA VAL A 182 14.37 -3.55 -10.07
C VAL A 182 15.39 -2.42 -10.09
N LEU A 183 16.57 -2.63 -9.49
CA LEU A 183 17.64 -1.64 -9.39
C LEU A 183 18.43 -1.51 -10.69
N ARG A 184 18.47 -2.58 -11.48
CA ARG A 184 19.20 -2.68 -12.75
C ARG A 184 18.34 -2.38 -13.98
N ARG A 185 17.02 -2.46 -13.86
CA ARG A 185 16.07 -2.25 -14.96
C ARG A 185 16.17 -0.83 -15.53
N ALA A 186 16.28 -0.73 -16.85
CA ALA A 186 16.11 0.53 -17.57
C ALA A 186 14.68 1.06 -17.38
N VAL A 187 14.54 2.36 -17.15
CA VAL A 187 13.24 3.00 -16.86
C VAL A 187 12.46 3.24 -18.16
N GLY A 188 13.16 3.33 -19.29
CA GLY A 188 12.65 3.50 -20.64
C GLY A 188 12.61 4.96 -21.10
N GLY A 189 12.59 5.15 -22.41
CA GLY A 189 12.52 6.45 -23.09
C GLY A 189 13.41 6.53 -24.33
N ASP A 190 13.21 7.54 -25.17
CA ASP A 190 13.91 7.68 -26.45
C ASP A 190 15.37 8.16 -26.30
N ASP A 191 15.72 8.72 -25.13
CA ASP A 191 17.07 9.22 -24.82
C ASP A 191 17.71 8.36 -23.72
N PRO A 192 18.75 7.57 -24.07
CA PRO A 192 19.51 6.76 -23.10
C PRO A 192 20.15 7.57 -21.98
N ALA A 193 20.64 8.80 -22.25
CA ALA A 193 21.26 9.62 -21.20
C ALA A 193 20.21 10.09 -20.18
N ALA A 194 19.03 10.48 -20.64
CA ALA A 194 17.91 10.82 -19.77
C ALA A 194 17.39 9.61 -18.97
N ASP A 195 17.30 8.42 -19.57
CA ASP A 195 16.96 7.19 -18.85
C ASP A 195 17.92 6.92 -17.69
N ARG A 196 19.22 6.96 -17.97
CA ARG A 196 20.27 6.74 -16.96
C ARG A 196 20.22 7.78 -15.86
N ALA A 197 20.00 9.05 -16.21
CA ALA A 197 19.84 10.11 -15.21
C ALA A 197 18.67 9.81 -14.24
N VAL A 198 17.52 9.33 -14.75
CA VAL A 198 16.36 8.96 -13.93
C VAL A 198 16.68 7.76 -13.04
N ARG A 199 17.27 6.69 -13.58
CA ARG A 199 17.65 5.50 -12.80
C ARG A 199 18.65 5.86 -11.70
N ARG A 200 19.70 6.64 -12.01
CA ARG A 200 20.70 7.09 -11.02
C ARG A 200 20.08 7.99 -9.96
N GLY A 201 19.16 8.88 -10.34
CA GLY A 201 18.38 9.70 -9.40
C GLY A 201 17.59 8.84 -8.43
N GLN A 202 16.92 7.80 -8.93
CA GLN A 202 16.20 6.82 -8.12
C GLN A 202 17.11 6.06 -7.16
N LEU A 203 18.27 5.58 -7.60
CA LEU A 203 19.24 4.87 -6.74
C LEU A 203 19.77 5.76 -5.62
N ARG A 204 20.12 7.03 -5.92
CA ARG A 204 20.51 8.02 -4.89
C ARG A 204 19.41 8.24 -3.87
N HIS A 205 18.17 8.38 -4.34
CA HIS A 205 17.02 8.55 -3.46
C HIS A 205 16.80 7.33 -2.54
N LEU A 206 16.95 6.10 -3.05
CA LEU A 206 16.88 4.90 -2.22
C LEU A 206 18.00 4.85 -1.16
N LEU A 207 19.22 5.29 -1.50
CA LEU A 207 20.32 5.41 -0.54
C LEU A 207 20.02 6.41 0.59
N GLU A 208 19.45 7.56 0.24
CA GLU A 208 19.00 8.56 1.22
C GLU A 208 17.89 8.01 2.12
N LEU A 209 16.89 7.34 1.55
CA LEU A 209 15.81 6.70 2.31
C LEU A 209 16.33 5.60 3.23
N ALA A 210 17.28 4.79 2.77
CA ALA A 210 17.89 3.72 3.58
C ALA A 210 18.65 4.24 4.82
N ALA A 211 19.00 5.52 4.84
CA ALA A 211 19.60 6.18 6.00
C ALA A 211 18.57 6.71 7.01
N ARG A 212 17.28 6.82 6.64
CA ARG A 212 16.25 7.40 7.50
C ARG A 212 15.80 6.41 8.61
N PRO A 213 15.58 6.90 9.85
CA PRO A 213 14.92 6.11 10.88
C PRO A 213 13.54 5.65 10.40
N GLY A 214 13.16 4.40 10.67
CA GLY A 214 11.85 3.87 10.25
C GLY A 214 11.79 3.32 8.82
N VAL A 215 12.89 3.39 8.05
CA VAL A 215 13.00 2.72 6.74
C VAL A 215 14.05 1.59 6.81
N ASP A 216 13.60 0.34 6.65
CA ASP A 216 14.43 -0.84 6.45
C ASP A 216 14.37 -1.24 4.97
N LEU A 217 15.36 -0.83 4.18
CA LEU A 217 15.50 -1.20 2.78
C LEU A 217 16.55 -2.28 2.64
N ARG A 218 16.16 -3.42 2.06
CA ARG A 218 17.05 -4.54 1.76
C ARG A 218 16.99 -4.91 0.30
N VAL A 219 18.14 -5.31 -0.24
CA VAL A 219 18.27 -5.80 -1.61
C VAL A 219 18.26 -7.32 -1.59
N LEU A 220 17.39 -7.94 -2.39
CA LEU A 220 17.44 -9.36 -2.69
C LEU A 220 18.34 -9.57 -3.92
N PRO A 221 19.59 -10.04 -3.74
CA PRO A 221 20.53 -10.18 -4.84
C PRO A 221 20.21 -11.41 -5.69
N PHE A 222 20.61 -11.42 -6.96
CA PHE A 222 20.46 -12.59 -7.83
C PHE A 222 21.13 -13.85 -7.26
N ALA A 223 22.24 -13.67 -6.54
CA ALA A 223 22.95 -14.77 -5.88
C ALA A 223 22.13 -15.49 -4.79
N ALA A 224 21.03 -14.90 -4.31
CA ALA A 224 20.11 -15.55 -3.37
C ALA A 224 19.28 -16.66 -4.04
N GLY A 225 19.29 -16.75 -5.37
CA GLY A 225 18.49 -17.70 -6.13
C GLY A 225 17.03 -17.29 -6.25
N ILE A 226 16.18 -18.21 -6.72
CA ILE A 226 14.75 -17.98 -6.86
C ILE A 226 14.13 -17.92 -5.46
N PRO A 227 13.57 -16.78 -5.02
CA PRO A 227 12.90 -16.72 -3.73
C PRO A 227 11.69 -17.66 -3.74
N PRO A 228 11.34 -18.30 -2.60
CA PRO A 228 10.20 -19.22 -2.49
C PRO A 228 8.85 -18.48 -2.52
N VAL A 229 8.78 -17.36 -3.23
CA VAL A 229 7.63 -16.49 -3.37
C VAL A 229 7.33 -16.37 -4.85
N SER A 230 6.32 -17.09 -5.31
CA SER A 230 5.86 -17.03 -6.70
C SER A 230 4.97 -15.81 -6.99
N ALA A 231 4.67 -15.02 -5.95
CA ALA A 231 3.86 -13.82 -6.08
C ALA A 231 4.72 -12.65 -6.59
N GLY A 232 4.16 -11.85 -7.50
CA GLY A 232 4.75 -10.56 -7.88
C GLY A 232 4.79 -9.58 -6.70
N SER A 233 4.98 -8.29 -6.97
CA SER A 233 5.03 -7.28 -5.91
C SER A 233 3.79 -7.31 -5.02
N PHE A 234 3.98 -7.23 -3.70
CA PHE A 234 2.90 -7.17 -2.72
C PHE A 234 3.27 -6.26 -1.55
N SER A 235 2.24 -5.82 -0.82
CA SER A 235 2.40 -4.95 0.35
C SER A 235 1.48 -5.39 1.47
N VAL A 236 2.06 -5.62 2.66
CA VAL A 236 1.35 -5.97 3.90
C VAL A 236 1.29 -4.75 4.80
N LEU A 237 0.10 -4.44 5.30
CA LEU A 237 -0.15 -3.35 6.24
C LEU A 237 -0.39 -3.91 7.64
N THR A 238 0.33 -3.34 8.61
CA THR A 238 0.09 -3.58 10.04
C THR A 238 -0.82 -2.48 10.57
N SER A 239 -2.00 -2.87 11.07
CA SER A 239 -2.93 -1.92 11.67
C SER A 239 -2.32 -1.28 12.92
N ARG A 240 -2.36 0.05 12.99
CA ARG A 240 -1.92 0.78 14.18
C ARG A 240 -2.73 0.36 15.40
N ALA A 241 -4.00 0.07 15.19
CA ALA A 241 -4.93 -0.08 16.27
C ALA A 241 -4.92 -1.50 16.83
N THR A 242 -4.68 -2.55 16.02
CA THR A 242 -4.49 -3.92 16.51
C THR A 242 -3.03 -4.32 16.72
N ALA A 243 -2.09 -3.53 16.20
CA ALA A 243 -0.66 -3.84 16.13
C ALA A 243 -0.36 -5.18 15.42
N ARG A 244 -1.24 -5.62 14.51
CA ARG A 244 -1.10 -6.86 13.74
C ARG A 244 -1.22 -6.61 12.24
N PRO A 245 -0.50 -7.39 11.41
CA PRO A 245 -0.77 -7.45 9.98
C PRO A 245 -2.20 -7.91 9.74
N ASP A 246 -2.97 -7.15 8.97
CA ASP A 246 -4.40 -7.41 8.78
C ASP A 246 -4.87 -7.24 7.33
N VAL A 247 -4.07 -6.58 6.49
CA VAL A 247 -4.42 -6.38 5.08
C VAL A 247 -3.17 -6.54 4.21
N VAL A 248 -3.31 -7.29 3.12
CA VAL A 248 -2.38 -7.24 1.99
C VAL A 248 -3.05 -6.50 0.85
N TYR A 249 -2.32 -5.65 0.15
CA TYR A 249 -2.77 -5.10 -1.12
C TYR A 249 -1.84 -5.46 -2.27
N LEU A 250 -2.47 -5.69 -3.42
CA LEU A 250 -1.84 -6.05 -4.68
C LEU A 250 -2.29 -5.02 -5.73
N GLU A 251 -1.34 -4.22 -6.20
CA GLU A 251 -1.60 -3.25 -7.27
C GLU A 251 -1.48 -3.97 -8.62
N ASN A 252 -2.61 -4.16 -9.29
CA ASN A 252 -2.68 -4.70 -10.65
C ASN A 252 -3.05 -3.59 -11.64
N LYS A 253 -2.83 -3.83 -12.93
CA LYS A 253 -3.08 -2.86 -14.02
C LYS A 253 -4.46 -2.17 -13.93
N THR A 254 -5.51 -2.90 -13.56
CA THR A 254 -6.89 -2.41 -13.59
C THR A 254 -7.47 -2.12 -12.21
N ARG A 255 -6.91 -2.69 -11.14
CA ARG A 255 -7.47 -2.61 -9.79
C ARG A 255 -6.42 -2.83 -8.71
N ILE A 256 -6.73 -2.34 -7.53
CA ILE A 256 -6.05 -2.72 -6.30
C ILE A 256 -6.90 -3.80 -5.65
N SER A 257 -6.31 -4.98 -5.44
CA SER A 257 -6.93 -6.09 -4.73
C SER A 257 -6.50 -6.09 -3.27
N PHE A 258 -7.43 -6.35 -2.36
CA PHE A 258 -7.14 -6.45 -0.93
C PHE A 258 -7.40 -7.87 -0.44
N VAL A 259 -6.47 -8.43 0.32
CA VAL A 259 -6.59 -9.74 0.98
C VAL A 259 -6.72 -9.49 2.48
N GLU A 260 -7.79 -10.00 3.06
CA GLU A 260 -8.23 -9.68 4.43
C GLU A 260 -8.30 -10.92 5.33
N ALA A 261 -8.30 -12.12 4.75
CA ALA A 261 -8.39 -13.37 5.50
C ALA A 261 -7.10 -13.59 6.29
N ASP A 262 -7.21 -13.74 7.61
CA ASP A 262 -6.06 -13.83 8.53
C ASP A 262 -5.07 -14.95 8.11
N THR A 263 -5.57 -16.08 7.59
CA THR A 263 -4.74 -17.19 7.09
C THR A 263 -3.97 -16.85 5.82
N GLU A 264 -4.54 -16.05 4.92
CA GLU A 264 -3.89 -15.60 3.70
C GLU A 264 -2.90 -14.47 3.99
N VAL A 265 -3.28 -13.49 4.83
CA VAL A 265 -2.37 -12.44 5.31
C VAL A 265 -1.14 -13.06 5.99
N HIS A 266 -1.34 -14.11 6.80
CA HIS A 266 -0.23 -14.83 7.43
C HIS A 266 0.76 -15.40 6.41
N ARG A 267 0.29 -15.94 5.27
CA ARG A 267 1.18 -16.46 4.21
C ARG A 267 2.06 -15.35 3.63
N TYR A 268 1.50 -14.19 3.29
CA TYR A 268 2.28 -13.05 2.79
C TYR A 268 3.28 -12.51 3.83
N VAL A 269 2.92 -12.54 5.12
CA VAL A 269 3.85 -12.18 6.19
C VAL A 269 5.03 -13.17 6.22
N ARG A 270 4.77 -14.48 6.13
CA ARG A 270 5.83 -15.50 6.06
C ARG A 270 6.70 -15.34 4.81
N ASP A 271 6.11 -15.06 3.67
CA ASP A 271 6.84 -14.82 2.43
C ASP A 271 7.77 -13.61 2.57
N HIS A 272 7.29 -12.51 3.17
CA HIS A 272 8.13 -11.33 3.44
C HIS A 272 9.27 -11.63 4.42
N GLU A 273 9.04 -12.44 5.44
CA GLU A 273 10.08 -12.91 6.38
C GLU A 273 11.15 -13.72 5.66
N LEU A 274 10.76 -14.66 4.79
CA LEU A 274 11.68 -15.46 3.98
C LEU A 274 12.51 -14.58 3.03
N LEU A 275 11.86 -13.67 2.31
CA LEU A 275 12.53 -12.69 1.44
C LEU A 275 13.54 -11.84 2.23
N THR A 276 13.17 -11.39 3.42
CA THR A 276 14.03 -10.59 4.29
C THR A 276 15.26 -11.37 4.78
N ALA A 277 15.12 -12.68 5.00
CA ALA A 277 16.20 -13.57 5.40
C ALA A 277 17.17 -13.88 4.25
N MET A 278 16.67 -13.93 3.01
CA MET A 278 17.48 -14.12 1.80
C MET A 278 18.15 -12.83 1.32
N ALA A 279 17.57 -11.68 1.65
CA ALA A 279 18.09 -10.37 1.27
C ALA A 279 19.36 -9.99 2.05
N LEU A 280 20.17 -9.13 1.44
CA LEU A 280 21.34 -8.56 2.08
C LEU A 280 20.94 -7.78 3.35
N PRO A 281 21.73 -7.84 4.45
CA PRO A 281 21.54 -6.97 5.60
C PRO A 281 21.58 -5.48 5.21
N ARG A 282 20.99 -4.60 6.05
CA ARG A 282 20.87 -3.15 5.77
C ARG A 282 22.16 -2.50 5.29
N THR A 283 23.27 -2.75 5.99
CA THR A 283 24.58 -2.18 5.62
C THR A 283 25.05 -2.66 4.25
N ARG A 284 24.97 -3.97 3.98
CA ARG A 284 25.35 -4.57 2.70
C ARG A 284 24.42 -4.14 1.55
N SER A 285 23.14 -3.92 1.84
CA SER A 285 22.19 -3.37 0.87
C SER A 285 22.54 -1.94 0.46
N ARG A 286 23.02 -1.11 1.39
CA ARG A 286 23.50 0.24 1.08
C ARG A 286 24.79 0.22 0.27
N GLU A 287 25.73 -0.65 0.63
CA GLU A 287 26.96 -0.88 -0.16
C GLU A 287 26.61 -1.34 -1.58
N PHE A 288 25.66 -2.27 -1.71
CA PHE A 288 25.18 -2.76 -3.01
C PHE A 288 24.56 -1.64 -3.85
N LEU A 289 23.66 -0.84 -3.27
CA LEU A 289 23.05 0.31 -3.96
C LEU A 289 24.09 1.33 -4.43
N ALA A 290 25.11 1.61 -3.60
CA ALA A 290 26.21 2.50 -3.97
C ALA A 290 27.04 1.91 -5.13
N ALA A 291 27.35 0.61 -5.06
CA ALA A 291 28.06 -0.07 -6.14
C ALA A 291 27.29 -0.03 -7.47
N VAL A 292 25.98 -0.33 -7.47
CA VAL A 292 25.15 -0.25 -8.69
C VAL A 292 25.04 1.19 -9.20
N LEU A 293 25.09 2.19 -8.32
CA LEU A 293 25.13 3.60 -8.71
C LEU A 293 26.48 3.98 -9.33
N ASP A 294 27.59 3.38 -8.91
CA ASP A 294 28.92 3.70 -9.42
C ASP A 294 29.34 2.85 -10.63
N GLU A 295 28.57 1.80 -10.96
CA GLU A 295 28.77 1.00 -12.15
C GLU A 295 28.76 1.88 -13.42
N PRO A 296 29.73 1.68 -14.32
CA PRO A 296 29.76 2.38 -15.60
C PRO A 296 28.57 1.95 -16.46
N ASP A 297 28.03 2.91 -17.19
CA ASP A 297 26.84 2.73 -18.03
C ASP A 297 27.03 1.68 -19.15
N ASP A 298 28.29 1.38 -19.51
CA ASP A 298 28.72 0.45 -20.56
C ASP A 298 29.16 -0.94 -20.03
N ALA A 299 28.83 -1.31 -18.79
CA ALA A 299 29.04 -2.67 -18.32
C ALA A 299 28.35 -3.63 -19.31
N PRO A 300 29.05 -4.67 -19.84
CA PRO A 300 28.57 -5.43 -20.98
C PRO A 300 27.16 -5.93 -20.71
N GLU A 301 26.22 -5.49 -21.54
CA GLU A 301 24.90 -6.08 -21.61
C GLU A 301 25.11 -7.59 -21.66
N LEU A 302 24.52 -8.34 -20.74
CA LEU A 302 24.46 -9.79 -20.86
C LEU A 302 23.79 -10.06 -22.21
N GLY A 303 24.61 -10.44 -23.19
CA GLY A 303 24.30 -10.34 -24.61
C GLY A 303 22.95 -10.95 -24.95
N GLY A 304 22.13 -10.17 -25.65
CA GLY A 304 20.89 -10.64 -26.22
C GLY A 304 20.43 -9.64 -27.25
N GLU A 305 20.55 -10.00 -28.52
CA GLU A 305 19.89 -9.31 -29.62
C GLU A 305 18.46 -8.96 -29.21
N VAL A 306 18.10 -7.69 -29.40
CA VAL A 306 16.72 -7.24 -29.33
C VAL A 306 15.95 -8.02 -30.39
N VAL A 307 15.21 -9.05 -29.98
CA VAL A 307 14.29 -9.74 -30.87
C VAL A 307 13.17 -8.76 -31.20
N GLU A 308 13.19 -8.21 -32.41
CA GLU A 308 12.06 -7.49 -32.98
C GLU A 308 10.83 -8.40 -32.93
N VAL A 309 9.85 -8.04 -32.10
CA VAL A 309 8.55 -8.71 -32.10
C VAL A 309 7.85 -8.30 -33.39
N VAL A 310 7.99 -9.13 -34.43
CA VAL A 310 7.25 -8.99 -35.68
C VAL A 310 5.76 -9.06 -35.38
N GLY A 311 5.08 -7.91 -35.57
CA GLY A 311 3.63 -7.78 -35.50
C GLY A 311 2.97 -8.61 -36.61
N GLY A 312 2.58 -9.84 -36.28
CA GLY A 312 1.76 -10.70 -37.12
C GLY A 312 0.28 -10.50 -36.85
N THR A 313 -0.31 -9.46 -37.43
CA THR A 313 -1.78 -9.40 -37.60
C THR A 313 -2.17 -10.44 -38.65
N ARG A 314 -2.76 -11.56 -38.23
CA ARG A 314 -3.63 -12.35 -39.11
C ARG A 314 -5.06 -12.21 -38.65
N ALA A 315 -5.79 -11.36 -39.36
CA ALA A 315 -7.24 -11.45 -39.46
C ALA A 315 -7.59 -12.82 -40.07
N GLY A 316 -8.48 -13.55 -39.40
CA GLY A 316 -9.14 -14.73 -39.92
C GLY A 316 -10.63 -14.61 -39.63
N THR A 317 -11.40 -14.31 -40.68
CA THR A 317 -12.80 -14.72 -40.83
C THR A 317 -12.88 -16.21 -41.09
#